data_AF-A0A7K2CTU6-F1
#
_entry.id   AF-A0A7K2CTU6-F1
#
_cell.length_a   1.000
_cell.length_b   1.000
_cell.length_c   1.000
_cell.angle_alpha   90.00
_cell.angle_beta   90.00
_cell.angle_gamma   90.00
#
_symmetry.space_group_name_H-M   'P 1'
#
loop_
_entity.id
_entity.type
_entity.pdbx_description
1 polymer ?
#
loop_
_entity_poly.entity_id
_entity_poly.type
_entity_poly.pdbx_seq_one_letter_code
_entity_poly.pdbx_strand_id
1 'polypeptide(L)'
;MGSVEELVAAVDAAFVEKGRGLAQWPDPHPDRMPLDEEYSRVTNPQRWQILAARGDAWFKALTDAGLAEIEPEAEVVWQEPPRFPAARTIRAVPRTPGAIPLVVAMTGFEEAEWPAVALGAGDPAAVLEVIPDCACDACDSGSQDALDVLDEYVLCVVTGAYRKLWRGRREITVYAEDHMSWSGFERRRVNLTRLLPGRFVGVPTAATSEMAINGYFTLQAIDNQGKPRWLNTIRRAIAFKLGNGGSRRKQRKKERKKVERALARPRRWHHIHGSPWLDDDRTDASKGRG
;
A
#
# COMPACT_ATOMS: atom_id res chain seq x y z
N MET A 1 -23.71 9.89 -3.16
CA MET A 1 -22.33 9.52 -3.50
C MET A 1 -22.37 8.39 -4.51
N GLY A 2 -21.71 8.55 -5.64
CA GLY A 2 -21.77 7.60 -6.76
C GLY A 2 -20.42 7.26 -7.38
N SER A 3 -19.30 7.87 -6.94
CA SER A 3 -17.97 7.52 -7.42
C SER A 3 -16.92 7.49 -6.30
N VAL A 4 -15.76 6.92 -6.62
CA VAL A 4 -14.60 6.88 -5.72
C VAL A 4 -14.08 8.29 -5.44
N GLU A 5 -14.08 9.17 -6.44
CA GLU A 5 -13.62 10.55 -6.30
C GLU A 5 -14.51 11.34 -5.33
N GLU A 6 -15.83 11.16 -5.41
CA GLU A 6 -16.76 11.79 -4.46
C GLU A 6 -16.54 11.28 -3.03
N LEU A 7 -16.24 9.98 -2.89
CA LEU A 7 -15.92 9.39 -1.59
C LEU A 7 -14.65 9.99 -1.01
N VAL A 8 -13.56 10.02 -1.78
CA VAL A 8 -12.28 10.60 -1.33
C VAL A 8 -12.44 12.07 -0.96
N ALA A 9 -13.18 12.85 -1.76
CA ALA A 9 -13.47 14.25 -1.44
C ALA A 9 -14.25 14.40 -0.12
N ALA A 10 -15.19 13.49 0.17
CA ALA A 10 -15.91 13.47 1.44
C ALA A 10 -15.00 13.09 2.62
N VAL A 11 -14.06 12.16 2.42
CA VAL A 11 -13.03 11.82 3.43
C VAL A 11 -12.13 13.03 3.69
N ASP A 12 -11.68 13.73 2.66
CA ASP A 12 -10.85 14.94 2.81
C ASP A 12 -11.58 16.02 3.61
N ALA A 13 -12.85 16.26 3.29
CA ALA A 13 -13.68 17.21 4.04
C ALA A 13 -13.84 16.79 5.52
N ALA A 14 -14.10 15.51 5.79
CA ALA A 14 -14.18 14.98 7.16
C ALA A 14 -12.83 15.06 7.89
N PHE A 15 -11.72 14.88 7.17
CA PHE A 15 -10.38 14.92 7.73
C PHE A 15 -9.96 16.33 8.16
N VAL A 16 -10.40 17.38 7.45
CA VAL A 16 -10.20 18.77 7.90
C VAL A 16 -10.81 19.02 9.29
N GLU A 17 -11.94 18.39 9.59
CA GLU A 17 -12.57 18.46 10.92
C GLU A 17 -11.85 17.57 11.94
N LYS A 18 -11.67 16.29 11.62
CA LYS A 18 -11.10 15.27 12.54
C LYS A 18 -9.62 15.48 12.85
N GLY A 19 -8.86 16.01 11.89
CA GLY A 19 -7.44 16.32 12.02
C GLY A 19 -7.16 17.70 12.64
N ARG A 20 -8.19 18.45 13.06
CA ARG A 20 -7.99 19.80 13.60
C ARG A 20 -7.07 19.77 14.83
N GLY A 21 -5.98 20.52 14.76
CA GLY A 21 -4.95 20.58 15.81
C GLY A 21 -3.79 19.60 15.60
N LEU A 22 -3.87 18.70 14.61
CA LEU A 22 -2.76 17.86 14.20
C LEU A 22 -1.98 18.55 13.07
N ALA A 23 -0.66 18.53 13.17
CA ALA A 23 0.21 19.08 12.15
C ALA A 23 0.61 17.99 11.15
N GLN A 24 0.45 18.27 9.87
CA GLN A 24 1.13 17.52 8.82
C GLN A 24 2.62 17.88 8.81
N TRP A 25 3.47 16.95 8.42
CA TRP A 25 4.91 17.17 8.32
C TRP A 25 5.46 16.58 7.01
N PRO A 26 6.46 17.25 6.39
CA PRO A 26 7.12 16.72 5.21
C PRO A 26 8.01 15.52 5.56
N ASP A 27 8.44 14.79 4.54
CA ASP A 27 9.55 13.84 4.65
C ASP A 27 10.76 14.54 5.31
N PRO A 28 11.29 14.05 6.46
CA PRO A 28 12.49 14.58 7.10
C PRO A 28 13.79 14.34 6.32
N HIS A 29 13.76 13.46 5.33
CA HIS A 29 14.91 12.98 4.57
C HIS A 29 14.70 13.07 3.04
N PRO A 30 14.21 14.19 2.47
CA PRO A 30 13.81 14.24 1.06
C PRO A 30 15.01 14.09 0.10
N ASP A 31 16.18 14.57 0.52
CA ASP A 31 17.38 14.67 -0.32
C ASP A 31 18.57 13.87 0.23
N ARG A 32 18.35 13.10 1.30
CA ARG A 32 19.43 12.38 1.98
C ARG A 32 18.98 11.03 2.51
N MET A 33 19.95 10.17 2.77
CA MET A 33 19.69 9.01 3.61
C MET A 33 19.59 9.44 5.09
N PRO A 34 18.80 8.72 5.90
CA PRO A 34 18.84 8.84 7.35
C PRO A 34 20.25 8.59 7.89
N LEU A 35 20.58 9.26 8.99
CA LEU A 35 21.79 9.04 9.77
C LEU A 35 21.61 7.81 10.66
N ASP A 36 22.72 7.18 11.03
CA ASP A 36 22.70 5.98 11.87
C ASP A 36 22.03 6.25 13.24
N GLU A 37 22.18 7.45 13.79
CA GLU A 37 21.58 7.85 15.07
C GLU A 37 20.06 8.08 15.00
N GLU A 38 19.48 8.14 13.80
CA GLU A 38 18.03 8.28 13.59
C GLU A 38 17.33 6.91 13.63
N TYR A 39 18.07 5.81 13.47
CA TYR A 39 17.53 4.46 13.60
C TYR A 39 17.19 4.13 15.06
N SER A 40 16.07 3.44 15.26
CA SER A 40 15.55 3.05 16.58
C SER A 40 15.25 4.23 17.52
N ARG A 41 15.34 5.48 17.04
CA ARG A 41 14.96 6.68 17.77
C ARG A 41 13.56 7.10 17.39
N VAL A 42 12.75 7.51 18.35
CA VAL A 42 11.42 8.06 18.11
C VAL A 42 11.29 9.37 18.89
N THR A 43 11.43 10.49 18.20
CA THR A 43 11.50 11.80 18.88
C THR A 43 10.11 12.41 19.14
N ASN A 44 9.15 12.21 18.21
CA ASN A 44 7.79 12.74 18.35
C ASN A 44 6.74 11.70 17.94
N PRO A 45 6.46 10.71 18.80
CA PRO A 45 5.56 9.63 18.47
C PRO A 45 4.10 10.07 18.29
N GLN A 46 3.67 11.14 18.97
CA GLN A 46 2.30 11.64 18.91
C GLN A 46 1.93 12.18 17.52
N ARG A 47 2.91 12.47 16.65
CA ARG A 47 2.65 12.87 15.25
C ARG A 47 1.77 11.87 14.50
N TRP A 48 1.91 10.58 14.83
CA TRP A 48 1.17 9.50 14.18
C TRP A 48 -0.33 9.47 14.52
N GLN A 49 -0.81 10.30 15.47
CA GLN A 49 -2.24 10.48 15.74
C GLN A 49 -3.03 10.90 14.49
N ILE A 50 -2.35 11.48 13.51
CA ILE A 50 -2.95 11.86 12.22
C ILE A 50 -3.57 10.67 11.48
N LEU A 51 -3.03 9.47 11.64
CA LEU A 51 -3.56 8.25 11.03
C LEU A 51 -4.90 7.85 11.65
N ALA A 52 -5.03 7.99 12.97
CA ALA A 52 -6.30 7.75 13.67
C ALA A 52 -7.37 8.74 13.19
N ALA A 53 -7.01 10.02 13.05
CA ALA A 53 -7.91 11.04 12.53
C ALA A 53 -8.35 10.77 11.09
N ARG A 54 -7.45 10.26 10.23
CA ARG A 54 -7.79 9.86 8.86
C ARG A 54 -8.69 8.62 8.83
N GLY A 55 -8.44 7.64 9.69
CA GLY A 55 -9.32 6.47 9.87
C GLY A 55 -10.73 6.89 10.30
N ASP A 56 -10.85 7.77 11.29
CA ASP A 56 -12.14 8.32 11.73
C ASP A 56 -12.84 9.12 10.60
N ALA A 57 -12.08 9.82 9.75
CA ALA A 57 -12.63 10.51 8.58
C ALA A 57 -13.21 9.55 7.53
N TRP A 58 -12.53 8.43 7.27
CA TRP A 58 -13.05 7.35 6.41
C TRP A 58 -14.37 6.80 6.93
N PHE A 59 -14.44 6.45 8.21
CA PHE A 59 -15.68 5.91 8.77
C PHE A 59 -16.84 6.91 8.73
N LYS A 60 -16.57 8.19 8.98
CA LYS A 60 -17.57 9.24 8.81
C LYS A 60 -18.07 9.30 7.37
N ALA A 61 -17.18 9.37 6.38
CA ALA A 61 -17.56 9.45 4.98
C ALA A 61 -18.35 8.22 4.50
N LEU A 62 -17.93 7.01 4.90
CA LEU A 62 -18.63 5.76 4.58
C LEU A 62 -20.04 5.71 5.18
N THR A 63 -20.21 6.22 6.41
CA THR A 63 -21.51 6.30 7.10
C THR A 63 -22.43 7.32 6.45
N ASP A 64 -21.92 8.54 6.23
CA ASP A 64 -22.70 9.66 5.67
C ASP A 64 -23.18 9.34 4.25
N ALA A 65 -22.41 8.54 3.52
CA ALA A 65 -22.77 8.04 2.20
C ALA A 65 -23.76 6.87 2.21
N GLY A 66 -24.06 6.32 3.37
CA GLY A 66 -24.90 5.13 3.53
C GLY A 66 -24.24 3.85 3.00
N LEU A 67 -22.91 3.77 2.92
CA LEU A 67 -22.21 2.60 2.41
C LEU A 67 -21.96 1.54 3.49
N ALA A 68 -21.89 1.94 4.76
CA ALA A 68 -21.66 1.03 5.87
C ALA A 68 -22.34 1.46 7.18
N GLU A 69 -22.46 0.50 8.08
CA GLU A 69 -22.71 0.71 9.50
C GLU A 69 -21.38 0.62 10.26
N ILE A 70 -21.20 1.51 11.23
CA ILE A 70 -19.98 1.56 12.03
C ILE A 70 -20.23 0.94 13.39
N GLU A 71 -19.41 -0.03 13.73
CA GLU A 71 -19.33 -0.63 15.04
C GLU A 71 -18.09 -0.06 15.76
N PRO A 72 -18.28 0.91 16.66
CA PRO A 72 -17.20 1.39 17.53
C PRO A 72 -16.87 0.32 18.58
N GLU A 73 -15.60 0.25 18.98
CA GLU A 73 -15.10 -0.74 19.95
C GLU A 73 -15.44 -2.20 19.56
N ALA A 74 -15.34 -2.49 18.27
CA ALA A 74 -15.70 -3.79 17.72
C ALA A 74 -14.76 -4.89 18.25
N GLU A 75 -15.34 -5.97 18.75
CA GLU A 75 -14.62 -7.21 18.98
C GLU A 75 -14.36 -7.92 17.65
N VAL A 76 -13.09 -7.96 17.23
CA VAL A 76 -12.68 -8.51 15.93
C VAL A 76 -11.90 -9.80 16.13
N VAL A 77 -12.35 -10.85 15.46
CA VAL A 77 -11.57 -12.09 15.30
C VAL A 77 -10.58 -11.89 14.16
N TRP A 78 -9.29 -11.89 14.49
CA TRP A 78 -8.21 -11.80 13.51
C TRP A 78 -7.79 -13.19 13.03
N GLN A 79 -7.50 -13.35 11.74
CA GLN A 79 -6.86 -14.57 11.22
C GLN A 79 -5.45 -14.74 11.78
N GLU A 80 -4.72 -13.63 11.78
CA GLU A 80 -3.45 -13.45 12.47
C GLU A 80 -3.52 -12.05 13.10
N PRO A 81 -3.43 -11.92 14.43
CA PRO A 81 -3.58 -10.64 15.09
C PRO A 81 -2.42 -9.69 14.73
N PRO A 82 -2.65 -8.37 14.75
CA PRO A 82 -1.55 -7.42 14.65
C PRO A 82 -0.53 -7.66 15.77
N ARG A 83 0.74 -7.32 15.50
CA ARG A 83 1.86 -7.57 16.42
C ARG A 83 1.63 -7.00 17.81
N PHE A 84 0.98 -5.84 17.89
CA PHE A 84 0.66 -5.16 19.13
C PHE A 84 -0.85 -5.16 19.36
N PRO A 85 -1.31 -5.28 20.62
CA PRO A 85 -2.73 -5.18 20.94
C PRO A 85 -3.34 -3.87 20.46
N ALA A 86 -4.60 -3.94 20.02
CA ALA A 86 -5.39 -2.76 19.71
C ALA A 86 -5.95 -2.15 21.00
N ALA A 87 -5.73 -0.86 21.20
CA ALA A 87 -6.35 -0.08 22.27
C ALA A 87 -7.81 0.26 21.95
N ARG A 88 -8.12 0.41 20.66
CA ARG A 88 -9.45 0.69 20.12
C ARG A 88 -9.57 0.03 18.75
N THR A 89 -10.71 -0.57 18.46
CA THR A 89 -10.98 -1.16 17.14
C THR A 89 -12.31 -0.66 16.62
N ILE A 90 -12.35 -0.29 15.34
CA ILE A 90 -13.57 0.15 14.67
C ILE A 90 -13.77 -0.76 13.46
N ARG A 91 -14.99 -1.27 13.29
CA ARG A 91 -15.37 -2.07 12.13
C ARG A 91 -16.45 -1.35 11.33
N ALA A 92 -16.24 -1.20 10.04
CA ALA A 92 -17.27 -0.81 9.09
C ALA A 92 -17.85 -2.07 8.44
N VAL A 93 -19.13 -2.30 8.67
CA VAL A 93 -19.90 -3.39 8.07
C VAL A 93 -20.60 -2.85 6.83
N PRO A 94 -20.22 -3.29 5.62
CA PRO A 94 -20.81 -2.76 4.39
C PRO A 94 -22.29 -3.13 4.26
N ARG A 95 -23.07 -2.25 3.65
CA ARG A 95 -24.48 -2.54 3.31
C ARG A 95 -24.62 -3.39 2.05
N THR A 96 -23.64 -3.31 1.15
CA THR A 96 -23.67 -3.99 -0.14
C THR A 96 -23.47 -5.49 0.02
N PRO A 97 -24.40 -6.34 -0.47
CA PRO A 97 -24.25 -7.79 -0.38
C PRO A 97 -22.97 -8.30 -1.03
N GLY A 98 -22.22 -9.12 -0.30
CA GLY A 98 -20.97 -9.71 -0.78
C GLY A 98 -19.74 -8.79 -0.65
N ALA A 99 -19.91 -7.52 -0.27
CA ALA A 99 -18.80 -6.70 0.19
C ALA A 99 -18.30 -7.21 1.55
N ILE A 100 -17.00 -7.03 1.82
CA ILE A 100 -16.37 -7.50 3.06
C ILE A 100 -16.18 -6.35 4.06
N PRO A 101 -16.25 -6.62 5.38
CA PRO A 101 -15.97 -5.61 6.40
C PRO A 101 -14.57 -5.01 6.29
N LEU A 102 -14.46 -3.73 6.65
CA LEU A 102 -13.20 -3.01 6.85
C LEU A 102 -12.99 -2.82 8.35
N VAL A 103 -11.78 -3.09 8.83
CA VAL A 103 -11.40 -2.94 10.25
C VAL A 103 -10.23 -1.99 10.34
N VAL A 104 -10.31 -1.02 11.25
CA VAL A 104 -9.19 -0.15 11.62
C VAL A 104 -8.98 -0.31 13.12
N ALA A 105 -7.84 -0.89 13.49
CA ALA A 105 -7.42 -1.04 14.87
C ALA A 105 -6.33 -0.02 15.20
N MET A 106 -6.55 0.78 16.23
CA MET A 106 -5.55 1.67 16.82
C MET A 106 -4.66 0.83 17.72
N THR A 107 -3.43 0.59 17.29
CA THR A 107 -2.46 -0.25 18.01
C THR A 107 -1.35 0.61 18.61
N GLY A 108 -0.67 0.08 19.62
CA GLY A 108 0.59 0.63 20.12
C GLY A 108 1.78 0.28 19.23
N PHE A 109 2.96 0.80 19.59
CA PHE A 109 4.25 0.36 19.05
C PHE A 109 5.17 0.05 20.24
N GLU A 110 5.44 -1.24 20.50
CA GLU A 110 6.19 -1.73 21.67
C GLU A 110 5.56 -1.33 23.02
N GLU A 111 6.39 -1.04 24.04
CA GLU A 111 5.98 -0.62 25.39
C GLU A 111 5.42 0.81 25.42
N ALA A 112 5.55 1.53 24.31
CA ALA A 112 5.07 2.88 24.18
C ALA A 112 3.68 2.87 23.51
N GLU A 113 2.73 3.55 24.14
CA GLU A 113 1.36 3.75 23.65
C GLU A 113 1.32 4.73 22.46
N TRP A 114 2.18 4.50 21.46
CA TRP A 114 2.26 5.34 20.28
C TRP A 114 1.25 4.88 19.23
N PRO A 115 0.52 5.80 18.60
CA PRO A 115 -0.56 5.45 17.71
C PRO A 115 0.01 4.89 16.40
N ALA A 116 -0.22 3.60 16.17
CA ALA A 116 -0.18 2.98 14.86
C ALA A 116 -1.60 2.52 14.50
N VAL A 117 -1.81 2.26 13.21
CA VAL A 117 -3.07 1.74 12.68
C VAL A 117 -2.81 0.41 12.03
N ALA A 118 -3.45 -0.65 12.53
CA ALA A 118 -3.57 -1.92 11.83
C ALA A 118 -4.86 -1.94 11.02
N LEU A 119 -4.73 -2.02 9.70
CA LEU A 119 -5.86 -2.15 8.79
C LEU A 119 -6.18 -3.63 8.56
N GLY A 120 -7.46 -3.99 8.61
CA GLY A 120 -7.95 -5.34 8.40
C GLY A 120 -9.13 -5.39 7.44
N ALA A 121 -9.35 -6.55 6.81
CA ALA A 121 -10.54 -6.78 5.98
C ALA A 121 -11.07 -8.21 6.12
N GLY A 122 -12.38 -8.34 5.98
CA GLY A 122 -13.11 -9.60 6.11
C GLY A 122 -13.50 -9.94 7.55
N ASP A 123 -14.14 -11.10 7.68
CA ASP A 123 -14.52 -11.70 8.96
C ASP A 123 -14.34 -13.23 8.86
N PRO A 124 -13.32 -13.83 9.51
CA PRO A 124 -12.32 -13.19 10.37
C PRO A 124 -11.40 -12.24 9.59
N ALA A 125 -11.00 -11.14 10.23
CA ALA A 125 -10.21 -10.08 9.63
C ALA A 125 -8.78 -10.55 9.34
N ALA A 126 -8.34 -10.39 8.09
CA ALA A 126 -6.93 -10.48 7.73
C ALA A 126 -6.30 -9.10 7.88
N VAL A 127 -5.10 -8.99 8.46
CA VAL A 127 -4.32 -7.75 8.46
C VAL A 127 -3.84 -7.46 7.03
N LEU A 128 -4.04 -6.21 6.57
CA LEU A 128 -3.60 -5.70 5.28
C LEU A 128 -2.26 -4.99 5.40
N GLU A 129 -2.18 -4.07 6.37
CA GLU A 129 -1.02 -3.21 6.62
C GLU A 129 -1.04 -2.72 8.07
N VAL A 130 0.14 -2.41 8.61
CA VAL A 130 0.30 -1.66 9.86
C VAL A 130 1.04 -0.36 9.55
N ILE A 131 0.47 0.78 9.93
CA ILE A 131 0.97 2.10 9.55
C ILE A 131 1.24 2.93 10.83
N PRO A 132 2.46 3.47 11.00
CA PRO A 132 3.65 3.14 10.23
C PRO A 132 4.11 1.70 10.51
N ASP A 133 4.81 1.08 9.57
CA ASP A 133 5.43 -0.24 9.78
C ASP A 133 6.71 -0.14 10.63
N CYS A 134 7.30 1.06 10.70
CA CYS A 134 8.36 1.44 11.62
C CYS A 134 8.19 2.89 12.07
N ALA A 135 8.10 3.13 13.38
CA ALA A 135 7.91 4.48 13.92
C ALA A 135 9.21 5.29 14.11
N CYS A 136 10.39 4.70 13.82
CA CYS A 136 11.67 5.37 14.03
C CYS A 136 11.86 6.57 13.10
N ASP A 137 12.60 7.57 13.56
CA ASP A 137 12.84 8.82 12.84
C ASP A 137 13.50 8.54 11.48
N ALA A 138 14.40 7.55 11.39
CA ALA A 138 15.00 7.15 10.11
C ALA A 138 14.03 6.53 9.09
N CYS A 139 12.88 6.01 9.52
CA CYS A 139 11.88 5.43 8.63
C CYS A 139 10.72 6.38 8.32
N ASP A 140 10.75 7.59 8.88
CA ASP A 140 9.72 8.60 8.63
C ASP A 140 9.81 9.12 7.19
N SER A 141 8.75 8.95 6.43
CA SER A 141 8.56 9.43 5.06
C SER A 141 7.66 10.65 4.97
N GLY A 142 7.27 11.24 6.10
CA GLY A 142 6.31 12.33 6.17
C GLY A 142 4.88 11.87 6.35
N SER A 143 4.00 12.79 6.77
CA SER A 143 2.60 12.45 7.02
C SER A 143 1.83 12.10 5.75
N GLN A 144 2.15 12.74 4.61
CA GLN A 144 1.40 12.52 3.38
C GLN A 144 1.58 11.09 2.86
N ASP A 145 2.80 10.56 2.85
CA ASP A 145 3.08 9.18 2.43
C ASP A 145 2.30 8.17 3.30
N ALA A 146 2.29 8.37 4.61
CA ALA A 146 1.56 7.49 5.52
C ALA A 146 0.02 7.57 5.34
N LEU A 147 -0.52 8.75 5.05
CA LEU A 147 -1.94 8.94 4.74
C LEU A 147 -2.30 8.32 3.40
N ASP A 148 -1.46 8.49 2.37
CA ASP A 148 -1.67 7.90 1.05
C ASP A 148 -1.69 6.37 1.12
N VAL A 149 -0.78 5.76 1.91
CA VAL A 149 -0.76 4.32 2.14
C VAL A 149 -2.05 3.85 2.82
N LEU A 150 -2.52 4.56 3.85
CA LEU A 150 -3.79 4.22 4.51
C LEU A 150 -4.96 4.28 3.52
N ASP A 151 -5.06 5.37 2.76
CA ASP A 151 -6.11 5.59 1.78
C ASP A 151 -6.10 4.55 0.67
N GLU A 152 -4.91 4.19 0.17
CA GLU A 152 -4.73 3.15 -0.84
C GLU A 152 -5.35 1.84 -0.38
N TYR A 153 -4.97 1.34 0.80
CA TYR A 153 -5.49 0.06 1.27
C TYR A 153 -6.97 0.09 1.65
N VAL A 154 -7.49 1.21 2.19
CA VAL A 154 -8.93 1.37 2.42
C VAL A 154 -9.68 1.32 1.09
N LEU A 155 -9.22 2.04 0.07
CA LEU A 155 -9.80 2.03 -1.26
C LEU A 155 -9.78 0.63 -1.88
N CYS A 156 -8.71 -0.14 -1.69
CA CYS A 156 -8.64 -1.53 -2.17
C CYS A 156 -9.81 -2.38 -1.64
N VAL A 157 -10.21 -2.19 -0.38
CA VAL A 157 -11.34 -2.92 0.21
C VAL A 157 -12.68 -2.35 -0.28
N VAL A 158 -12.84 -1.03 -0.24
CA VAL A 158 -14.10 -0.35 -0.61
C VAL A 158 -14.45 -0.56 -2.08
N THR A 159 -13.45 -0.60 -2.96
CA THR A 159 -13.64 -0.87 -4.40
C THR A 159 -13.77 -2.36 -4.73
N GLY A 160 -13.61 -3.26 -3.75
CA GLY A 160 -13.63 -4.70 -3.97
C GLY A 160 -12.39 -5.26 -4.68
N ALA A 161 -11.36 -4.44 -4.89
CA ALA A 161 -10.11 -4.85 -5.53
C ALA A 161 -9.26 -5.78 -4.64
N TYR A 162 -9.44 -5.70 -3.32
CA TYR A 162 -8.72 -6.54 -2.37
C TYR A 162 -9.05 -8.03 -2.53
N ARG A 163 -8.01 -8.83 -2.74
CA ARG A 163 -8.10 -10.30 -2.77
C ARG A 163 -6.91 -10.92 -2.08
N LYS A 164 -7.16 -11.79 -1.10
CA LYS A 164 -6.13 -12.60 -0.45
C LYS A 164 -6.43 -14.07 -0.69
N LEU A 165 -5.45 -14.83 -1.17
CA LEU A 165 -5.53 -16.27 -1.36
C LEU A 165 -4.38 -16.94 -0.62
N TRP A 166 -4.65 -18.02 0.10
CA TRP A 166 -3.59 -18.78 0.75
C TRP A 166 -3.78 -20.30 0.67
N ARG A 167 -2.64 -21.01 0.74
CA ARG A 167 -2.58 -22.47 0.79
C ARG A 167 -1.27 -22.93 1.43
N GLY A 168 -1.34 -23.40 2.68
CA GLY A 168 -0.15 -23.66 3.48
C GLY A 168 0.66 -22.36 3.63
N ARG A 169 1.96 -22.39 3.34
CA ARG A 169 2.85 -21.21 3.41
C ARG A 169 2.80 -20.29 2.17
N ARG A 170 1.92 -20.55 1.21
CA ARG A 170 1.83 -19.73 0.00
C ARG A 170 0.68 -18.75 0.14
N GLU A 171 0.96 -17.49 -0.14
CA GLU A 171 -0.01 -16.41 -0.11
C GLU A 171 0.10 -15.58 -1.40
N ILE A 172 -1.04 -15.08 -1.86
CA ILE A 172 -1.17 -14.12 -2.95
C ILE A 172 -2.10 -13.04 -2.43
N THR A 173 -1.62 -11.79 -2.42
CA THR A 173 -2.44 -10.64 -2.05
C THR A 173 -2.46 -9.65 -3.20
N VAL A 174 -3.68 -9.22 -3.55
CA VAL A 174 -3.97 -8.23 -4.58
C VAL A 174 -4.62 -7.06 -3.86
N TYR A 175 -4.11 -5.86 -4.13
CA TYR A 175 -4.61 -4.64 -3.53
C TYR A 175 -5.33 -3.79 -4.59
N ALA A 176 -4.79 -3.67 -5.82
CA ALA A 176 -5.47 -3.03 -6.95
C ALA A 176 -5.41 -3.89 -8.22
N GLU A 177 -6.22 -3.56 -9.25
CA GLU A 177 -6.23 -4.26 -10.54
C GLU A 177 -4.82 -4.32 -11.19
N ASP A 178 -3.97 -3.32 -10.94
CA ASP A 178 -2.60 -3.22 -11.45
C ASP A 178 -1.49 -3.52 -10.41
N HIS A 179 -1.83 -3.82 -9.15
CA HIS A 179 -0.86 -3.99 -8.06
C HIS A 179 -0.94 -5.38 -7.41
N MET A 180 0.06 -6.23 -7.74
CA MET A 180 0.25 -7.58 -7.18
C MET A 180 1.49 -7.63 -6.30
N SER A 181 1.35 -8.03 -5.03
CA SER A 181 2.51 -8.37 -4.18
C SER A 181 2.59 -9.89 -3.98
N TRP A 182 3.81 -10.44 -3.92
CA TRP A 182 4.07 -11.88 -3.80
C TRP A 182 5.08 -12.12 -2.68
N SER A 183 4.73 -12.94 -1.69
CA SER A 183 5.67 -13.36 -0.65
C SER A 183 6.33 -14.69 -1.03
N GLY A 184 7.68 -14.68 -1.07
CA GLY A 184 8.53 -15.79 -1.51
C GLY A 184 9.97 -15.38 -1.83
N PHE A 185 10.21 -14.08 -1.95
CA PHE A 185 11.50 -13.41 -1.82
C PHE A 185 11.31 -12.27 -0.82
N GLU A 186 12.36 -11.87 -0.11
CA GLU A 186 12.40 -10.83 0.93
C GLU A 186 11.40 -9.69 0.74
N ARG A 187 10.82 -9.22 1.85
CA ARG A 187 10.03 -7.99 1.97
C ARG A 187 10.82 -6.81 1.38
N ARG A 188 10.72 -6.62 0.07
CA ARG A 188 10.90 -5.32 -0.57
C ARG A 188 9.52 -4.92 -1.04
N ARG A 189 8.97 -3.87 -0.42
CA ARG A 189 7.98 -3.01 -1.07
C ARG A 189 8.58 -2.63 -2.43
N VAL A 190 8.15 -3.33 -3.49
CA VAL A 190 8.46 -2.87 -4.84
C VAL A 190 7.33 -1.92 -5.17
N ASN A 191 7.59 -0.64 -4.90
CA ASN A 191 6.73 0.45 -5.31
C ASN A 191 6.70 0.47 -6.85
N LEU A 192 5.59 0.05 -7.45
CA LEU A 192 5.38 0.03 -8.91
C LEU A 192 4.52 1.21 -9.39
N THR A 193 4.23 2.18 -8.52
CA THR A 193 3.61 3.48 -8.89
C THR A 193 4.44 4.32 -9.87
N ARG A 194 5.62 3.87 -10.32
CA ARG A 194 6.35 4.54 -11.41
C ARG A 194 5.78 4.32 -12.81
N LEU A 195 4.59 3.74 -12.97
CA LEU A 195 3.95 3.60 -14.29
C LEU A 195 2.44 3.85 -14.22
N LEU A 196 2.04 5.10 -13.96
CA LEU A 196 0.81 5.65 -14.54
C LEU A 196 1.17 6.90 -15.36
N PRO A 197 0.98 6.90 -16.69
CA PRO A 197 0.98 8.12 -17.47
C PRO A 197 -0.38 8.80 -17.35
N GLY A 198 -0.41 9.98 -16.70
CA GLY A 198 -1.46 10.98 -16.91
C GLY A 198 -2.10 11.54 -15.65
N ARG A 199 -1.62 12.74 -15.25
CA ARG A 199 -2.28 13.80 -14.41
C ARG A 199 -2.74 13.38 -13.00
N PHE A 200 -2.39 14.07 -11.92
CA PHE A 200 -2.27 15.52 -11.69
C PHE A 200 -0.94 15.84 -10.97
N VAL A 201 0.01 16.59 -11.55
CA VAL A 201 0.20 18.07 -11.57
C VAL A 201 0.15 18.77 -10.22
N GLY A 202 1.34 19.13 -9.75
CA GLY A 202 1.59 20.15 -8.74
C GLY A 202 3.07 20.59 -8.67
N VAL A 203 3.75 20.85 -9.81
CA VAL A 203 5.06 21.54 -9.84
C VAL A 203 5.15 22.46 -11.08
N PRO A 204 5.74 23.67 -10.99
CA PRO A 204 5.59 24.73 -12.00
C PRO A 204 6.24 24.42 -13.36
N THR A 205 5.64 25.04 -14.38
CA THR A 205 6.14 25.19 -15.75
C THR A 205 7.59 25.65 -15.82
N ALA A 206 8.50 24.76 -16.25
CA ALA A 206 9.48 24.96 -17.32
C ALA A 206 10.59 23.89 -17.26
N ALA A 207 10.46 22.81 -18.03
CA ALA A 207 11.62 22.05 -18.54
C ALA A 207 11.18 21.25 -19.77
N THR A 208 11.78 21.58 -20.91
CA THR A 208 11.44 21.09 -22.25
C THR A 208 11.95 19.66 -22.53
N SER A 209 11.26 19.02 -23.46
CA SER A 209 11.21 17.61 -23.84
C SER A 209 12.43 17.01 -24.59
N GLU A 210 13.69 17.29 -24.22
CA GLU A 210 14.83 16.93 -25.11
C GLU A 210 16.00 16.08 -24.57
N MET A 211 15.89 15.40 -23.42
CA MET A 211 17.02 14.61 -22.88
C MET A 211 16.71 13.16 -22.47
N ALA A 212 15.99 12.42 -23.31
CA ALA A 212 15.92 10.96 -23.17
C ALA A 212 16.31 10.29 -24.48
N ILE A 213 17.60 10.01 -24.69
CA ILE A 213 18.17 8.89 -25.47
C ILE A 213 19.71 8.98 -25.34
N ASN A 214 20.34 7.87 -24.93
CA ASN A 214 21.79 7.58 -24.88
C ASN A 214 22.63 8.13 -23.71
N GLY A 215 22.94 7.24 -22.76
CA GLY A 215 24.06 7.41 -21.82
C GLY A 215 24.74 6.07 -21.52
N TYR A 216 25.84 5.78 -22.21
CA TYR A 216 26.84 4.82 -21.73
C TYR A 216 27.73 5.53 -20.72
N PHE A 217 28.00 4.91 -19.57
CA PHE A 217 28.97 5.44 -18.60
C PHE A 217 30.32 4.72 -18.77
N THR A 218 31.38 5.49 -18.94
CA THR A 218 32.77 4.99 -18.85
C THR A 218 33.19 5.02 -17.38
N LEU A 219 33.42 3.85 -16.78
CA LEU A 219 34.00 3.74 -15.43
C LEU A 219 35.52 3.56 -15.56
N GLN A 220 36.30 4.58 -15.20
CA GLN A 220 37.71 4.43 -14.88
C GLN A 220 37.87 4.28 -13.37
N ALA A 221 38.26 3.08 -12.92
CA ALA A 221 38.81 2.86 -11.59
C ALA A 221 40.08 2.02 -11.77
N ILE A 222 41.23 2.69 -11.62
CA ILE A 222 42.55 2.07 -11.56
C ILE A 222 42.87 1.91 -10.08
N ASP A 223 43.25 0.70 -9.64
CA ASP A 223 43.76 0.49 -8.28
C ASP A 223 45.26 0.86 -8.21
N ASN A 224 45.80 0.88 -7.00
CA ASN A 224 47.13 1.39 -6.67
C ASN A 224 48.28 0.58 -7.31
N GLN A 225 47.99 -0.44 -8.12
CA GLN A 225 48.95 -1.29 -8.87
C GLN A 225 48.60 -1.44 -10.37
N GLY A 226 47.61 -0.71 -10.90
CA GLY A 226 47.40 -0.58 -12.34
C GLY A 226 46.84 -1.81 -13.07
N LYS A 227 46.19 -2.78 -12.39
CA LYS A 227 45.61 -3.97 -13.08
C LYS A 227 44.16 -4.26 -12.66
N PRO A 228 43.18 -4.21 -13.59
CA PRO A 228 41.78 -4.40 -13.24
C PRO A 228 41.41 -5.88 -13.06
N ARG A 229 41.40 -6.36 -11.80
CA ARG A 229 40.84 -7.68 -11.44
C ARG A 229 39.30 -7.75 -11.56
N TRP A 230 38.61 -6.61 -11.50
CA TRP A 230 37.15 -6.52 -11.54
C TRP A 230 36.55 -6.73 -12.94
N LEU A 231 37.31 -6.49 -14.00
CA LEU A 231 36.85 -6.65 -15.40
C LEU A 231 36.60 -8.12 -15.78
N ASN A 232 37.38 -9.05 -15.25
CA ASN A 232 37.13 -10.49 -15.43
C ASN A 232 35.93 -10.98 -14.61
N THR A 233 35.69 -10.39 -13.43
CA THR A 233 34.50 -10.68 -12.60
C THR A 233 33.23 -10.16 -13.25
N ILE A 234 33.25 -8.96 -13.84
CA ILE A 234 32.12 -8.40 -14.57
C ILE A 234 31.88 -9.13 -15.89
N ARG A 235 32.92 -9.49 -16.65
CA ARG A 235 32.77 -10.32 -17.86
C ARG A 235 32.17 -11.69 -17.54
N ARG A 236 32.57 -12.33 -16.43
CA ARG A 236 31.96 -13.58 -15.94
C ARG A 236 30.52 -13.37 -15.46
N ALA A 237 30.22 -12.28 -14.76
CA ALA A 237 28.87 -11.96 -14.32
C ALA A 237 27.91 -11.65 -15.47
N ILE A 238 28.39 -10.96 -16.53
CA ILE A 238 27.64 -10.66 -17.74
C ILE A 238 27.44 -11.92 -18.59
N ALA A 239 28.48 -12.75 -18.78
CA ALA A 239 28.36 -14.05 -19.45
C ALA A 239 27.39 -14.99 -18.70
N PHE A 240 27.41 -14.98 -17.37
CA PHE A 240 26.47 -15.73 -16.53
C PHE A 240 25.04 -15.15 -16.60
N LYS A 241 24.87 -13.83 -16.68
CA LYS A 241 23.55 -13.16 -16.86
C LYS A 241 22.94 -13.44 -18.23
N LEU A 242 23.75 -13.47 -19.28
CA LEU A 242 23.30 -13.71 -20.66
C LEU A 242 23.05 -15.21 -20.93
N GLY A 243 23.82 -16.12 -20.33
CA GLY A 243 23.60 -17.57 -20.44
C GLY A 243 22.40 -18.10 -19.65
N ASN A 244 22.07 -17.50 -18.49
CA ASN A 244 20.97 -17.93 -17.61
C ASN A 244 19.69 -17.07 -17.68
N GLY A 245 19.64 -16.05 -18.55
CA GLY A 245 18.46 -15.17 -18.69
C GLY A 245 17.22 -15.90 -19.21
N GLY A 246 17.40 -16.91 -20.07
CA GLY A 246 16.32 -17.71 -20.63
C GLY A 246 15.59 -18.58 -19.60
N SER A 247 16.31 -19.19 -18.66
CA SER A 247 15.73 -20.06 -17.62
C SER A 247 14.97 -19.24 -16.58
N ARG A 248 15.55 -18.12 -16.12
CA ARG A 248 14.89 -17.20 -15.18
C ARG A 248 13.65 -16.53 -15.78
N ARG A 249 13.70 -16.11 -17.06
CA ARG A 249 12.53 -15.53 -17.76
C ARG A 249 11.42 -16.56 -17.95
N LYS A 250 11.76 -17.81 -18.33
CA LYS A 250 10.79 -18.92 -18.42
C LYS A 250 10.19 -19.25 -17.05
N GLN A 251 10.99 -19.26 -16.00
CA GLN A 251 10.53 -19.49 -14.62
C GLN A 251 9.56 -18.39 -14.15
N ARG A 252 9.90 -17.11 -14.34
CA ARG A 252 9.00 -15.98 -14.03
C ARG A 252 7.68 -16.07 -14.79
N LYS A 253 7.72 -16.37 -16.10
CA LYS A 253 6.51 -16.55 -16.92
C LYS A 253 5.65 -17.72 -16.45
N LYS A 254 6.28 -18.83 -16.01
CA LYS A 254 5.58 -20.00 -15.45
C LYS A 254 4.92 -19.66 -14.11
N GLU A 255 5.60 -18.94 -13.23
CA GLU A 255 5.02 -18.51 -11.95
C GLU A 255 3.87 -17.51 -12.14
N ARG A 256 4.02 -16.50 -13.01
CA ARG A 256 2.94 -15.57 -13.35
C ARG A 256 1.67 -16.31 -13.81
N LYS A 257 1.80 -17.26 -14.74
CA LYS A 257 0.66 -18.08 -15.21
C LYS A 257 0.02 -18.91 -14.10
N LYS A 258 0.76 -19.32 -13.07
CA LYS A 258 0.19 -20.04 -11.92
C LYS A 258 -0.61 -19.10 -11.03
N VAL A 259 -0.14 -17.88 -10.81
CA VAL A 259 -0.85 -16.85 -10.03
C VAL A 259 -2.13 -16.46 -10.76
N GLU A 260 -2.07 -16.14 -12.05
CA GLU A 260 -3.24 -15.84 -12.89
C GLU A 260 -4.29 -16.97 -12.81
N ARG A 261 -3.85 -18.23 -12.86
CA ARG A 261 -4.74 -19.39 -12.69
C ARG A 261 -5.33 -19.50 -11.29
N ALA A 262 -4.55 -19.21 -10.24
CA ALA A 262 -5.04 -19.25 -8.87
C ALA A 262 -6.10 -18.17 -8.62
N LEU A 263 -5.90 -16.96 -9.16
CA LEU A 263 -6.86 -15.86 -9.08
C LEU A 263 -8.14 -16.14 -9.88
N ALA A 264 -8.00 -16.69 -11.09
CA ALA A 264 -9.16 -17.01 -11.93
C ALA A 264 -9.96 -18.21 -11.41
N ARG A 265 -9.28 -19.18 -10.79
CA ARG A 265 -9.88 -20.44 -10.32
C ARG A 265 -9.19 -20.89 -9.01
N PRO A 266 -9.60 -20.38 -7.84
CA PRO A 266 -8.99 -20.67 -6.54
C PRO A 266 -9.31 -22.08 -6.02
N ARG A 267 -9.30 -23.10 -6.87
CA ARG A 267 -9.52 -24.49 -6.44
C ARG A 267 -8.39 -24.90 -5.49
N ARG A 268 -8.77 -25.29 -4.26
CA ARG A 268 -7.87 -25.68 -3.15
C ARG A 268 -7.08 -24.51 -2.53
N TRP A 269 -7.49 -23.27 -2.77
CA TRP A 269 -7.00 -22.10 -2.05
C TRP A 269 -8.11 -21.59 -1.14
N HIS A 270 -7.76 -21.25 0.09
CA HIS A 270 -8.61 -20.40 0.90
C HIS A 270 -8.52 -18.98 0.34
N HIS A 271 -9.59 -18.19 0.47
CA HIS A 271 -9.59 -16.83 -0.04
C HIS A 271 -10.49 -15.88 0.74
N ILE A 272 -10.13 -14.60 0.69
CA ILE A 272 -10.96 -13.45 1.07
C ILE A 272 -11.03 -12.55 -0.16
N HIS A 273 -12.24 -12.18 -0.55
CA HIS A 273 -12.51 -11.12 -1.51
C HIS A 273 -13.91 -10.57 -1.23
N GLY A 274 -14.16 -9.32 -1.61
CA GLY A 274 -15.48 -8.71 -1.51
C GLY A 274 -15.95 -8.11 -2.83
N SER A 275 -17.25 -7.93 -2.96
CA SER A 275 -17.82 -7.02 -3.95
C SER A 275 -17.42 -5.57 -3.63
N PRO A 276 -17.43 -4.67 -4.63
CA PRO A 276 -17.36 -3.23 -4.38
C PRO A 276 -18.48 -2.78 -3.44
N TRP A 277 -18.20 -1.77 -2.62
CA TRP A 277 -19.19 -1.12 -1.74
C TRP A 277 -20.05 -0.12 -2.51
N LEU A 278 -19.47 0.49 -3.55
CA LEU A 278 -20.14 1.41 -4.46
C LEU A 278 -20.89 0.62 -5.53
N ASP A 279 -22.12 1.02 -5.85
CA ASP A 279 -22.87 0.46 -6.98
C ASP A 279 -22.31 1.03 -8.30
N ASP A 280 -21.80 0.16 -9.18
CA ASP A 280 -21.36 0.53 -10.54
C ASP A 280 -22.54 0.99 -11.45
N ASP A 281 -23.78 0.70 -11.06
CA ASP A 281 -24.97 0.74 -11.93
C ASP A 281 -25.53 2.16 -12.24
N ARG A 282 -24.83 3.24 -11.84
CA ARG A 282 -25.31 4.61 -12.12
C ARG A 282 -24.78 5.24 -13.41
N THR A 283 -23.92 4.58 -14.17
CA THR A 283 -23.30 5.19 -15.37
C THR A 283 -24.09 5.06 -16.68
N ASP A 284 -25.21 4.35 -16.76
CA ASP A 284 -25.92 4.13 -18.06
C ASP A 284 -27.42 4.47 -18.12
N ALA A 285 -27.96 5.26 -17.19
CA ALA A 285 -29.39 5.65 -17.23
C ALA A 285 -29.72 6.90 -18.09
N SER A 286 -28.76 7.52 -18.78
CA SER A 286 -28.99 8.75 -19.58
C SER A 286 -28.96 8.58 -21.10
N LYS A 287 -28.76 7.36 -21.63
CA LYS A 287 -28.86 7.08 -23.08
C LYS A 287 -30.02 6.14 -23.38
N GLY A 288 -31.24 6.64 -23.22
CA GLY A 288 -32.43 5.84 -23.54
C GLY A 288 -33.74 6.57 -23.35
N ARG A 289 -33.87 7.78 -23.90
CA ARG A 289 -35.16 8.40 -24.27
C ARG A 289 -34.86 9.64 -25.12
N GLY A 290 -35.14 9.52 -26.41
CA GLY A 290 -35.00 10.54 -27.45
C GLY A 290 -35.20 9.90 -28.79
#